data_AF-A0ABD5ZVS7-F1
#
_entry.id   AF-A0ABD5ZVS7-F1
#
_cell.length_a   1.000
_cell.length_b   1.000
_cell.length_c   1.000
_cell.angle_alpha   90.00
_cell.angle_beta   90.00
_cell.angle_gamma   90.00
#
_symmetry.space_group_name_H-M   'P 1'
#
loop_
_entity.id
_entity.type
_entity.pdbx_description
1 polymer ?
#
loop_
_entity_poly.entity_id
_entity_poly.type
_entity_poly.pdbx_seq_one_letter_code
_entity_poly.pdbx_strand_id
1 'polypeptide(L)'
;MSNGNSCRDGASNTALWRRRNYLVATIGVAASSGCTGETANGGETTEPTEEEEEEEEEEEEEEELPEGVSEAEFESGPVPDEYVSAISLGGERRTPGTLASKSDVSFSEYDEALENDAHQPGRCCANCADYIPDKNGDGFGACAEVEGYIDGADWCTIYEELPEPESPEGIAEDELATAEVPEAYRTASSQGGEMRNPEALRSQADVQLMESVEAIADGPARPGQSCGNCAEYVPDENGDTWGACAKVEGYVAVEDWCVIWESLGDGT
;
A
#
# COMPACT_ATOMS: atom_id res chain seq x y z
N MET A 1 -21.61 44.92 30.14
CA MET A 1 -20.94 43.67 30.57
C MET A 1 -21.65 42.56 29.83
N SER A 2 -21.06 42.18 28.69
CA SER A 2 -21.60 41.23 27.74
C SER A 2 -21.38 39.82 28.26
N ASN A 3 -22.43 39.00 28.34
CA ASN A 3 -22.30 37.58 28.61
C ASN A 3 -22.02 36.84 27.30
N GLY A 4 -20.99 35.99 27.38
CA GLY A 4 -20.27 35.38 26.27
C GLY A 4 -21.05 34.35 25.48
N ASN A 5 -20.58 34.23 24.25
CA ASN A 5 -21.07 33.49 23.11
C ASN A 5 -20.83 31.97 23.25
N SER A 6 -21.74 31.20 22.65
CA SER A 6 -21.70 29.75 22.45
C SER A 6 -20.68 29.32 21.40
N CYS A 7 -19.90 28.26 21.66
CA CYS A 7 -19.26 27.34 20.70
C CYS A 7 -19.12 25.99 21.45
N ARG A 8 -20.01 25.00 21.33
CA ARG A 8 -20.03 23.88 20.35
C ARG A 8 -18.64 23.29 20.06
N ASP A 9 -18.24 22.34 20.90
CA ASP A 9 -17.28 21.28 20.55
C ASP A 9 -18.00 20.25 19.68
N GLY A 10 -17.63 20.21 18.42
CA GLY A 10 -17.99 19.18 17.45
C GLY A 10 -16.79 19.02 16.55
N ALA A 11 -15.77 18.29 17.02
CA ALA A 11 -14.72 17.80 16.15
C ALA A 11 -15.41 16.89 15.12
N SER A 12 -15.49 17.39 13.90
CA SER A 12 -16.23 16.81 12.80
C SER A 12 -15.39 15.71 12.14
N ASN A 13 -15.98 14.54 11.90
CA ASN A 13 -15.41 13.42 11.13
C ASN A 13 -14.89 13.83 9.73
N THR A 14 -15.21 15.03 9.27
CA THR A 14 -14.74 15.65 8.02
C THR A 14 -13.22 15.81 7.88
N ALA A 15 -12.45 15.69 8.97
CA ALA A 15 -10.98 15.84 8.90
C ALA A 15 -10.25 14.58 8.40
N LEU A 16 -10.88 13.39 8.50
CA LEU A 16 -10.26 12.11 8.16
C LEU A 16 -10.51 11.67 6.70
N TRP A 17 -11.37 12.37 5.96
CA TRP A 17 -11.88 11.91 4.65
C TRP A 17 -11.57 12.83 3.47
N ARG A 18 -10.58 13.71 3.58
CA ARG A 18 -10.03 14.32 2.36
C ARG A 18 -9.04 13.36 1.75
N ARG A 19 -9.54 12.47 0.88
CA ARG A 19 -8.77 11.56 0.02
C ARG A 19 -7.72 12.26 -0.87
N ARG A 20 -7.66 13.60 -0.88
CA ARG A 20 -6.50 14.35 -1.37
C ARG A 20 -6.26 15.60 -0.52
N ASN A 21 -5.21 15.59 0.29
CA ASN A 21 -4.42 16.81 0.52
C ASN A 21 -2.97 16.49 0.16
N TYR A 22 -2.58 16.74 -1.09
CA TYR A 22 -1.17 17.03 -1.38
C TYR A 22 -0.75 18.18 -0.45
N LEU A 23 -0.04 17.86 0.63
CA LEU A 23 0.64 18.85 1.46
C LEU A 23 1.71 19.47 0.57
N VAL A 24 1.33 20.55 -0.13
CA VAL A 24 2.29 21.48 -0.73
C VAL A 24 3.13 21.99 0.43
N ALA A 25 4.33 21.41 0.56
CA ALA A 25 5.37 21.88 1.46
C ALA A 25 5.62 23.36 1.15
N THR A 26 5.07 24.25 1.96
CA THR A 26 5.47 25.65 1.92
C THR A 26 6.92 25.70 2.36
N ILE A 27 7.81 25.84 1.38
CA ILE A 27 9.23 26.16 1.54
C ILE A 27 9.34 27.39 2.44
N GLY A 28 9.59 27.15 3.72
CA GLY A 28 9.96 28.16 4.69
C GLY A 28 11.47 28.30 4.72
N VAL A 29 12.03 29.14 3.84
CA VAL A 29 13.42 29.60 3.97
C VAL A 29 13.51 30.45 5.23
N ALA A 30 13.99 29.86 6.33
CA ALA A 30 14.45 30.59 7.50
C ALA A 30 15.98 30.57 7.51
N ALA A 31 16.58 31.57 6.85
CA ALA A 31 17.95 31.95 7.10
C ALA A 31 18.04 32.63 8.48
N SER A 32 18.84 32.08 9.38
CA SER A 32 19.37 32.82 10.52
C SER A 32 20.87 32.56 10.65
N SER A 33 21.62 33.62 10.35
CA SER A 33 23.06 33.75 10.50
C SER A 33 23.49 33.80 11.97
N GLY A 34 24.57 33.07 12.29
CA GLY A 34 25.75 33.52 13.04
C GLY A 34 25.64 33.92 14.52
N CYS A 35 26.48 33.31 15.37
CA CYS A 35 27.56 34.02 16.07
C CYS A 35 28.52 33.07 16.81
N THR A 36 29.80 33.40 16.69
CA THR A 36 30.99 32.80 17.31
C THR A 36 31.10 33.07 18.82
N GLY A 37 31.68 32.12 19.57
CA GLY A 37 32.09 32.33 20.97
C GLY A 37 33.01 31.23 21.49
N GLU A 38 34.32 31.50 21.48
CA GLU A 38 35.43 30.68 21.99
C GLU A 38 35.63 30.92 23.51
N THR A 39 35.94 29.89 24.31
CA THR A 39 37.09 29.81 25.26
C THR A 39 36.97 28.60 26.22
N ALA A 40 38.10 27.90 26.35
CA ALA A 40 38.42 26.67 27.08
C ALA A 40 38.20 26.64 28.61
N ASN A 41 38.10 25.42 29.19
CA ASN A 41 39.19 24.72 29.91
C ASN A 41 38.66 23.58 30.82
N GLY A 42 39.33 22.42 30.81
CA GLY A 42 39.52 21.61 32.03
C GLY A 42 38.99 20.17 32.05
N GLY A 43 39.85 19.23 31.63
CA GLY A 43 40.18 17.97 32.32
C GLY A 43 39.07 16.96 32.65
N GLU A 44 39.19 15.74 32.13
CA GLU A 44 39.54 14.53 32.90
C GLU A 44 39.61 13.32 31.94
N THR A 45 40.61 12.48 32.17
CA THR A 45 40.92 11.22 31.51
C THR A 45 39.77 10.22 31.52
N THR A 46 39.39 9.72 30.34
CA THR A 46 38.91 8.34 30.14
C THR A 46 39.38 7.85 28.77
N GLU A 47 39.91 6.65 28.73
CA GLU A 47 40.45 5.97 27.54
C GLU A 47 39.32 5.71 26.52
N PRO A 48 39.57 5.75 25.20
CA PRO A 48 38.58 5.26 24.26
C PRO A 48 38.62 3.74 24.32
N THR A 49 37.54 3.13 24.81
CA THR A 49 37.24 1.74 24.46
C THR A 49 36.96 1.76 22.97
N GLU A 50 37.81 1.09 22.20
CA GLU A 50 37.51 0.69 20.83
C GLU A 50 36.34 -0.30 20.95
N GLU A 51 35.11 0.22 20.92
CA GLU A 51 33.94 -0.60 20.61
C GLU A 51 34.06 -0.89 19.12
N GLU A 52 34.45 -2.11 18.81
CA GLU A 52 34.35 -2.70 17.48
C GLU A 52 32.89 -2.52 17.07
N GLU A 53 32.63 -1.58 16.16
CA GLU A 53 31.41 -1.55 15.37
C GLU A 53 31.39 -2.89 14.62
N GLU A 54 30.67 -3.87 15.18
CA GLU A 54 30.21 -5.01 14.41
C GLU A 54 29.36 -4.41 13.30
N GLU A 55 29.96 -4.24 12.12
CA GLU A 55 29.21 -4.12 10.88
C GLU A 55 28.38 -5.41 10.81
N GLU A 56 27.14 -5.33 11.26
CA GLU A 56 26.11 -6.28 10.87
C GLU A 56 26.07 -6.15 9.34
N GLU A 57 26.77 -7.05 8.65
CA GLU A 57 26.50 -7.32 7.24
C GLU A 57 25.02 -7.71 7.23
N GLU A 58 24.16 -6.74 6.89
CA GLU A 58 22.78 -7.02 6.51
C GLU A 58 22.89 -7.99 5.33
N GLU A 59 22.82 -9.29 5.61
CA GLU A 59 22.64 -10.31 4.58
C GLU A 59 21.37 -9.89 3.85
N GLU A 60 21.51 -9.38 2.63
CA GLU A 60 20.38 -9.09 1.73
C GLU A 60 19.48 -10.34 1.76
N GLU A 61 18.29 -10.23 2.34
CA GLU A 61 17.33 -11.33 2.38
C GLU A 61 16.96 -11.63 0.92
N GLU A 62 17.59 -12.65 0.32
CA GLU A 62 17.21 -13.17 -0.99
C GLU A 62 15.71 -13.53 -0.92
N GLU A 63 14.93 -12.97 -1.85
CA GLU A 63 13.49 -13.18 -1.94
C GLU A 63 13.16 -14.69 -2.03
N GLU A 64 12.27 -15.18 -1.16
CA GLU A 64 11.91 -16.60 -1.15
C GLU A 64 11.08 -16.95 -2.38
N LEU A 65 11.70 -17.56 -3.40
CA LEU A 65 11.01 -18.00 -4.61
C LEU A 65 9.86 -19.00 -4.34
N PRO A 66 8.81 -19.03 -5.17
CA PRO A 66 7.77 -20.04 -5.08
C PRO A 66 8.32 -21.48 -5.16
N GLU A 67 7.68 -22.42 -4.45
CA GLU A 67 8.17 -23.81 -4.38
C GLU A 67 8.33 -24.44 -5.77
N GLY A 68 9.56 -24.83 -6.10
CA GLY A 68 9.88 -25.52 -7.35
C GLY A 68 10.02 -24.62 -8.57
N VAL A 69 9.98 -23.30 -8.39
CA VAL A 69 10.29 -22.30 -9.43
C VAL A 69 11.77 -21.97 -9.37
N SER A 70 12.44 -21.98 -10.52
CA SER A 70 13.82 -21.50 -10.62
C SER A 70 13.86 -19.98 -10.84
N GLU A 71 14.97 -19.34 -10.47
CA GLU A 71 15.21 -17.91 -10.70
C GLU A 71 14.85 -17.45 -12.13
N ALA A 72 15.30 -18.19 -13.14
CA ALA A 72 15.01 -17.86 -14.53
C ALA A 72 13.52 -17.98 -14.89
N GLU A 73 12.80 -18.90 -14.25
CA GLU A 73 11.35 -19.06 -14.39
C GLU A 73 10.59 -17.99 -13.61
N PHE A 74 11.10 -17.56 -12.46
CA PHE A 74 10.55 -16.44 -11.70
C PHE A 74 10.62 -15.15 -12.51
N GLU A 75 11.81 -14.86 -13.06
CA GLU A 75 12.11 -13.64 -13.81
C GLU A 75 11.34 -13.52 -15.13
N SER A 76 11.23 -14.61 -15.89
CA SER A 76 10.74 -14.57 -17.29
C SER A 76 9.91 -15.77 -17.70
N GLY A 77 9.67 -16.70 -16.78
CA GLY A 77 8.93 -17.92 -17.04
C GLY A 77 7.42 -17.72 -17.13
N PRO A 78 6.69 -18.80 -17.46
CA PRO A 78 5.24 -18.77 -17.39
C PRO A 78 4.80 -18.63 -15.93
N VAL A 79 3.86 -17.72 -15.69
CA VAL A 79 3.11 -17.67 -14.43
C VAL A 79 2.09 -18.81 -14.35
N PRO A 80 1.61 -19.19 -13.15
CA PRO A 80 0.56 -20.19 -12.99
C PRO A 80 -0.70 -19.86 -13.81
N ASP A 81 -1.46 -20.90 -14.18
CA ASP A 81 -2.60 -20.80 -15.12
C ASP A 81 -3.65 -19.74 -14.71
N GLU A 82 -3.84 -19.51 -13.42
CA GLU A 82 -4.79 -18.52 -12.88
C GLU A 82 -4.42 -17.07 -13.19
N TYR A 83 -3.16 -16.80 -13.48
CA TYR A 83 -2.65 -15.49 -13.83
C TYR A 83 -2.64 -15.22 -15.33
N VAL A 84 -2.55 -16.25 -16.17
CA VAL A 84 -2.31 -16.16 -17.63
C VAL A 84 -3.26 -15.18 -18.34
N SER A 85 -4.51 -15.07 -17.91
CA SER A 85 -5.48 -14.09 -18.42
C SER A 85 -6.24 -13.38 -17.31
N ALA A 86 -5.61 -13.23 -16.14
CA ALA A 86 -6.16 -12.53 -15.00
C ALA A 86 -6.36 -11.04 -15.30
N ILE A 87 -7.21 -10.43 -14.49
CA ILE A 87 -7.50 -9.00 -14.51
C ILE A 87 -6.69 -8.35 -13.38
N SER A 88 -6.03 -7.23 -13.67
CA SER A 88 -5.28 -6.43 -12.71
C SER A 88 -6.20 -5.62 -11.80
N LEU A 89 -5.64 -5.00 -10.77
CA LEU A 89 -6.35 -4.11 -9.86
C LEU A 89 -7.05 -2.94 -10.59
N GLY A 90 -6.44 -2.43 -11.66
CA GLY A 90 -6.99 -1.39 -12.54
C GLY A 90 -7.94 -1.89 -13.64
N GLY A 91 -8.22 -3.19 -13.70
CA GLY A 91 -9.18 -3.76 -14.64
C GLY A 91 -8.60 -4.18 -16.00
N GLU A 92 -7.28 -4.19 -16.17
CA GLU A 92 -6.63 -4.62 -17.41
C GLU A 92 -6.42 -6.14 -17.43
N ARG A 93 -6.57 -6.76 -18.60
CA ARG A 93 -6.34 -8.20 -18.77
C ARG A 93 -4.91 -8.48 -19.21
N ARG A 94 -4.19 -9.32 -18.43
CA ARG A 94 -2.89 -9.88 -18.86
C ARG A 94 -3.04 -10.60 -20.20
N THR A 95 -2.20 -10.22 -21.15
CA THR A 95 -2.18 -10.81 -22.50
C THR A 95 -0.80 -11.41 -22.78
N PRO A 96 -0.66 -12.75 -22.72
CA PRO A 96 0.61 -13.39 -23.02
C PRO A 96 1.11 -13.05 -24.43
N GLY A 97 2.40 -12.71 -24.54
CA GLY A 97 3.05 -12.35 -25.81
C GLY A 97 3.04 -10.86 -26.15
N THR A 98 2.45 -10.01 -25.31
CA THR A 98 2.61 -8.54 -25.38
C THR A 98 3.38 -7.96 -24.20
N LEU A 99 3.78 -8.80 -23.24
CA LEU A 99 4.43 -8.40 -22.00
C LEU A 99 5.84 -7.86 -22.26
N ALA A 100 6.23 -6.82 -21.52
CA ALA A 100 7.58 -6.32 -21.44
C ALA A 100 8.43 -7.23 -20.55
N SER A 101 9.74 -7.29 -20.84
CA SER A 101 10.67 -7.90 -19.90
C SER A 101 10.88 -6.99 -18.68
N LYS A 102 11.16 -7.56 -17.51
CA LYS A 102 11.53 -6.82 -16.30
C LYS A 102 12.67 -5.82 -16.56
N SER A 103 13.68 -6.23 -17.35
CA SER A 103 14.77 -5.35 -17.76
C SER A 103 14.35 -4.14 -18.61
N ASP A 104 13.34 -4.28 -19.47
CA ASP A 104 12.87 -3.18 -20.35
C ASP A 104 12.15 -2.09 -19.57
N VAL A 105 11.55 -2.44 -18.42
CA VAL A 105 10.80 -1.53 -17.56
C VAL A 105 11.57 -1.11 -16.31
N SER A 106 12.86 -1.48 -16.21
CA SER A 106 13.68 -1.25 -15.02
C SER A 106 12.94 -1.71 -13.75
N PHE A 107 12.44 -2.95 -13.79
CA PHE A 107 11.87 -3.62 -12.63
C PHE A 107 12.94 -3.78 -11.56
N SER A 108 12.57 -3.55 -10.31
CA SER A 108 13.48 -3.59 -9.17
C SER A 108 12.71 -3.82 -7.88
N GLU A 109 13.38 -4.44 -6.92
CA GLU A 109 12.97 -4.50 -5.52
C GLU A 109 12.69 -3.10 -4.97
N TYR A 110 11.86 -3.01 -3.93
CA TYR A 110 11.46 -1.71 -3.37
C TYR A 110 12.66 -0.86 -2.93
N ASP A 111 13.64 -1.46 -2.25
CA ASP A 111 14.80 -0.72 -1.71
C ASP A 111 15.72 -0.22 -2.83
N GLU A 112 15.92 -1.01 -3.89
CA GLU A 112 16.62 -0.56 -5.10
C GLU A 112 15.84 0.55 -5.82
N ALA A 113 14.51 0.45 -5.85
CA ALA A 113 13.65 1.43 -6.50
C ALA A 113 13.78 2.82 -5.85
N LEU A 114 14.06 2.91 -4.55
CA LEU A 114 14.31 4.19 -3.86
C LEU A 114 15.48 4.99 -4.43
N GLU A 115 16.43 4.32 -5.10
CA GLU A 115 17.56 4.97 -5.77
C GLU A 115 17.22 5.46 -7.19
N ASN A 116 16.07 5.07 -7.73
CA ASN A 116 15.62 5.46 -9.06
C ASN A 116 14.93 6.83 -9.02
N ASP A 117 15.41 7.80 -9.81
CA ASP A 117 14.85 9.15 -9.90
C ASP A 117 13.35 9.21 -10.29
N ALA A 118 12.82 8.16 -10.93
CA ALA A 118 11.41 8.07 -11.31
C ALA A 118 10.50 7.47 -10.23
N HIS A 119 11.07 6.80 -9.23
CA HIS A 119 10.32 6.26 -8.09
C HIS A 119 9.84 7.40 -7.19
N GLN A 120 8.70 7.18 -6.53
CA GLN A 120 8.24 8.06 -5.46
C GLN A 120 7.92 7.21 -4.23
N PRO A 121 8.22 7.69 -3.01
CA PRO A 121 7.97 6.95 -1.79
C PRO A 121 6.53 6.40 -1.72
N GLY A 122 6.42 5.14 -1.32
CA GLY A 122 5.16 4.44 -1.15
C GLY A 122 4.61 3.76 -2.40
N ARG A 123 5.16 4.03 -3.59
CA ARG A 123 4.73 3.36 -4.83
C ARG A 123 5.34 1.97 -4.93
N CYS A 124 4.48 0.97 -5.09
CA CYS A 124 4.87 -0.43 -5.28
C CYS A 124 3.83 -1.15 -6.15
N CYS A 125 4.12 -2.38 -6.59
CA CYS A 125 3.25 -3.18 -7.42
C CYS A 125 1.88 -3.37 -6.78
N ALA A 126 1.78 -3.63 -5.47
CA ALA A 126 0.51 -3.83 -4.78
C ALA A 126 -0.44 -2.63 -4.82
N ASN A 127 0.04 -1.42 -5.12
CA ASN A 127 -0.78 -0.22 -5.34
C ASN A 127 -0.66 0.35 -6.77
N CYS A 128 -0.29 -0.50 -7.72
CA CYS A 128 -0.24 -0.21 -9.15
C CYS A 128 -1.50 -0.73 -9.87
N ALA A 129 -1.98 0.01 -10.89
CA ALA A 129 -3.12 -0.38 -11.72
C ALA A 129 -2.91 -1.70 -12.48
N ASP A 130 -1.67 -2.01 -12.86
CA ASP A 130 -1.37 -3.18 -13.67
C ASP A 130 -1.10 -4.45 -12.85
N TYR A 131 -0.98 -4.33 -11.53
CA TYR A 131 -0.70 -5.48 -10.68
C TYR A 131 -1.89 -6.43 -10.61
N ILE A 132 -1.58 -7.73 -10.64
CA ILE A 132 -2.53 -8.81 -10.43
C ILE A 132 -2.13 -9.44 -9.10
N PRO A 133 -2.97 -9.33 -8.06
CA PRO A 133 -2.63 -9.82 -6.73
C PRO A 133 -2.46 -11.33 -6.73
N ASP A 134 -1.76 -11.83 -5.70
CA ASP A 134 -1.66 -13.25 -5.41
C ASP A 134 -3.06 -13.90 -5.38
N LYS A 135 -3.18 -15.10 -5.96
CA LYS A 135 -4.40 -15.89 -6.08
C LYS A 135 -4.25 -17.30 -5.53
N ASN A 136 -3.02 -17.80 -5.41
CA ASN A 136 -2.70 -19.15 -4.98
C ASN A 136 -2.05 -19.22 -3.59
N GLY A 137 -1.80 -18.07 -2.96
CA GLY A 137 -1.22 -17.98 -1.63
C GLY A 137 0.27 -18.30 -1.60
N ASP A 138 0.98 -18.14 -2.72
CA ASP A 138 2.43 -18.34 -2.78
C ASP A 138 3.24 -17.07 -2.48
N GLY A 139 2.56 -15.95 -2.21
CA GLY A 139 3.17 -14.65 -1.93
C GLY A 139 3.34 -13.78 -3.17
N PHE A 140 3.24 -14.34 -4.37
CA PHE A 140 3.56 -13.65 -5.61
C PHE A 140 2.33 -13.47 -6.51
N GLY A 141 2.25 -12.28 -7.10
CA GLY A 141 1.28 -11.94 -8.11
C GLY A 141 1.82 -12.06 -9.53
N ALA A 142 1.16 -11.33 -10.41
CA ALA A 142 1.59 -11.08 -11.78
C ALA A 142 1.34 -9.62 -12.16
N CYS A 143 1.62 -9.25 -13.40
CA CYS A 143 1.32 -7.91 -13.94
C CYS A 143 0.50 -8.03 -15.23
N ALA A 144 -0.30 -7.03 -15.60
CA ALA A 144 -0.95 -7.02 -16.90
C ALA A 144 0.08 -6.84 -18.04
N GLU A 145 1.18 -6.14 -17.76
CA GLU A 145 2.14 -5.63 -18.76
C GLU A 145 3.56 -6.20 -18.65
N VAL A 146 3.96 -6.79 -17.51
CA VAL A 146 5.33 -7.29 -17.28
C VAL A 146 5.35 -8.82 -17.16
N GLU A 147 6.31 -9.50 -17.81
CA GLU A 147 6.44 -10.96 -17.73
C GLU A 147 6.96 -11.45 -16.37
N GLY A 148 6.88 -12.76 -16.15
CA GLY A 148 7.32 -13.37 -14.89
C GLY A 148 6.35 -13.17 -13.72
N TYR A 149 6.83 -13.61 -12.56
CA TYR A 149 6.22 -13.41 -11.24
C TYR A 149 6.57 -12.02 -10.71
N ILE A 150 5.69 -11.46 -9.89
CA ILE A 150 5.77 -10.09 -9.39
C ILE A 150 5.49 -10.11 -7.90
N ASP A 151 6.44 -9.68 -7.06
CA ASP A 151 6.13 -9.38 -5.67
C ASP A 151 5.34 -8.07 -5.62
N GLY A 152 4.38 -8.00 -4.69
CA GLY A 152 3.63 -6.77 -4.45
C GLY A 152 4.51 -5.62 -3.97
N ALA A 153 5.64 -5.90 -3.33
CA ALA A 153 6.60 -4.93 -2.81
C ALA A 153 7.38 -4.21 -3.93
N ASP A 154 7.57 -4.88 -5.07
CA ASP A 154 8.40 -4.41 -6.17
C ASP A 154 7.90 -3.14 -6.84
N TRP A 155 8.71 -2.62 -7.76
CA TRP A 155 8.34 -1.48 -8.58
C TRP A 155 8.96 -1.55 -9.98
N CYS A 156 8.36 -0.85 -10.94
CA CYS A 156 8.97 -0.60 -12.24
C CYS A 156 8.58 0.78 -12.81
N THR A 157 9.33 1.24 -13.82
CA THR A 157 9.18 2.59 -14.40
C THR A 157 7.86 2.85 -15.13
N ILE A 158 7.09 1.80 -15.44
CA ILE A 158 5.76 1.92 -16.04
C ILE A 158 4.63 1.92 -15.01
N TYR A 159 4.95 2.04 -13.71
CA TYR A 159 3.97 2.19 -12.64
C TYR A 159 2.84 3.17 -13.00
N GLU A 160 1.60 2.72 -12.84
CA GLU A 160 0.39 3.52 -13.03
C GLU A 160 -0.43 3.55 -11.73
N GLU A 161 -0.87 4.74 -11.34
CA GLU A 161 -1.74 4.92 -10.18
C GLU A 161 -3.11 4.29 -10.44
N LEU A 162 -3.68 3.67 -9.40
CA LEU A 162 -5.04 3.16 -9.47
C LEU A 162 -6.06 4.30 -9.68
N PRO A 163 -7.10 4.09 -10.51
CA PRO A 163 -8.11 5.11 -10.72
C PRO A 163 -8.95 5.30 -9.45
N GLU A 164 -9.01 6.55 -8.96
CA GLU A 164 -9.88 6.90 -7.83
C GLU A 164 -11.35 6.57 -8.17
N PRO A 165 -12.03 5.75 -7.36
CA PRO A 165 -13.41 5.36 -7.62
C PRO A 165 -14.37 6.52 -7.37
N GLU A 166 -15.35 6.69 -8.26
CA GLU A 166 -16.38 7.73 -8.10
C GLU A 166 -17.31 7.41 -6.92
N SER A 167 -17.77 8.42 -6.19
CA SER A 167 -18.78 8.21 -5.14
C SER A 167 -20.06 7.60 -5.70
N PRO A 168 -20.61 6.54 -5.09
CA PRO A 168 -21.87 5.94 -5.53
C PRO A 168 -23.03 6.95 -5.50
N GLU A 169 -23.99 6.77 -6.40
CA GLU A 169 -25.11 7.71 -6.55
C GLU A 169 -25.88 7.91 -5.23
N GLY A 170 -25.91 9.16 -4.76
CA GLY A 170 -26.66 9.54 -3.56
C GLY A 170 -25.94 9.33 -2.24
N ILE A 171 -24.64 8.97 -2.26
CA ILE A 171 -23.78 8.87 -1.09
C ILE A 171 -22.71 9.96 -1.19
N ALA A 172 -22.54 10.77 -0.14
CA ALA A 172 -21.44 11.73 -0.10
C ALA A 172 -20.12 11.03 0.27
N GLU A 173 -18.99 11.58 -0.18
CA GLU A 173 -17.64 11.02 0.09
C GLU A 173 -17.40 10.79 1.59
N ASP A 174 -17.87 11.69 2.46
CA ASP A 174 -17.70 11.59 3.91
C ASP A 174 -18.63 10.58 4.58
N GLU A 175 -19.60 10.03 3.84
CA GLU A 175 -20.51 8.98 4.29
C GLU A 175 -20.02 7.57 3.91
N LEU A 176 -19.14 7.45 2.90
CA LEU A 176 -18.61 6.18 2.39
C LEU A 176 -18.04 5.27 3.51
N ALA A 177 -17.43 5.88 4.51
CA ALA A 177 -16.83 5.23 5.67
C ALA A 177 -17.76 4.28 6.42
N THR A 178 -19.05 4.60 6.44
CA THR A 178 -20.07 3.94 7.26
C THR A 178 -21.29 3.53 6.45
N ALA A 179 -21.32 3.86 5.16
CA ALA A 179 -22.41 3.52 4.27
C ALA A 179 -22.57 2.01 4.16
N GLU A 180 -23.82 1.56 4.05
CA GLU A 180 -24.11 0.17 3.74
C GLU A 180 -23.69 -0.11 2.29
N VAL A 181 -22.77 -1.07 2.12
CA VAL A 181 -22.33 -1.51 0.79
C VAL A 181 -23.41 -2.36 0.10
N PRO A 182 -23.45 -2.37 -1.25
CA PRO A 182 -24.36 -3.20 -2.04
C PRO A 182 -24.41 -4.67 -1.61
N GLU A 183 -25.54 -5.33 -1.90
CA GLU A 183 -25.75 -6.76 -1.57
C GLU A 183 -24.68 -7.67 -2.15
N ALA A 184 -24.14 -7.34 -3.33
CA ALA A 184 -23.05 -8.06 -3.97
C ALA A 184 -21.85 -8.20 -3.02
N TYR A 185 -21.38 -7.10 -2.43
CA TYR A 185 -20.29 -7.09 -1.45
C TYR A 185 -20.65 -7.76 -0.12
N ARG A 186 -21.91 -7.61 0.33
CA ARG A 186 -22.36 -8.20 1.62
C ARG A 186 -22.43 -9.72 1.60
N THR A 187 -22.52 -10.32 0.41
CA THR A 187 -22.69 -11.77 0.25
C THR A 187 -21.51 -12.46 -0.42
N ALA A 188 -20.56 -11.69 -0.96
CA ALA A 188 -19.29 -12.20 -1.45
C ALA A 188 -18.37 -12.64 -0.30
N SER A 189 -17.45 -13.54 -0.64
CA SER A 189 -16.31 -13.89 0.21
C SER A 189 -15.15 -12.93 -0.05
N SER A 190 -14.32 -12.71 0.95
CA SER A 190 -13.04 -12.05 0.74
C SER A 190 -12.09 -12.90 -0.11
N GLN A 191 -10.96 -12.33 -0.53
CA GLN A 191 -9.93 -13.05 -1.28
C GLN A 191 -9.42 -14.29 -0.51
N GLY A 192 -9.31 -14.21 0.82
CA GLY A 192 -8.99 -15.32 1.72
C GLY A 192 -10.18 -16.23 2.09
N GLY A 193 -11.37 -16.00 1.53
CA GLY A 193 -12.54 -16.83 1.74
C GLY A 193 -13.40 -16.50 2.97
N GLU A 194 -13.10 -15.42 3.71
CA GLU A 194 -13.91 -15.00 4.86
C GLU A 194 -15.23 -14.36 4.40
N MET A 195 -16.33 -14.69 5.08
CA MET A 195 -17.63 -14.06 4.82
C MET A 195 -17.80 -12.81 5.69
N ARG A 196 -18.26 -11.71 5.08
CA ARG A 196 -18.57 -10.47 5.80
C ARG A 196 -19.68 -10.68 6.83
N ASN A 197 -19.44 -10.26 8.08
CA ASN A 197 -20.45 -10.26 9.14
C ASN A 197 -20.83 -8.81 9.54
N PRO A 198 -22.00 -8.29 9.11
CA PRO A 198 -22.42 -6.91 9.39
C PRO A 198 -22.51 -6.53 10.88
N GLU A 199 -22.67 -7.51 11.78
CA GLU A 199 -22.76 -7.25 13.23
C GLU A 199 -21.40 -7.14 13.93
N ALA A 200 -20.30 -7.45 13.23
CA ALA A 200 -18.95 -7.54 13.80
C ALA A 200 -17.91 -6.66 13.09
N LEU A 201 -18.35 -5.76 12.21
CA LEU A 201 -17.45 -4.87 11.47
C LEU A 201 -16.80 -3.84 12.39
N ARG A 202 -15.52 -3.53 12.12
CA ARG A 202 -14.79 -2.43 12.75
C ARG A 202 -14.97 -1.16 11.94
N SER A 203 -14.90 0.00 12.60
CA SER A 203 -14.90 1.27 11.90
C SER A 203 -13.58 1.50 11.17
N GLN A 204 -13.62 2.23 10.06
CA GLN A 204 -12.41 2.57 9.31
C GLN A 204 -11.40 3.38 10.15
N ALA A 205 -11.89 4.21 11.06
CA ALA A 205 -11.04 4.94 12.01
C ALA A 205 -10.34 4.01 13.01
N ASP A 206 -11.02 2.97 13.52
CA ASP A 206 -10.43 2.02 14.47
C ASP A 206 -9.30 1.18 13.86
N VAL A 207 -9.39 0.91 12.55
CA VAL A 207 -8.35 0.19 11.81
C VAL A 207 -7.36 1.13 11.11
N GLN A 208 -7.52 2.44 11.25
CA GLN A 208 -6.69 3.46 10.60
C GLN A 208 -6.61 3.24 9.08
N LEU A 209 -7.77 3.03 8.43
CA LEU A 209 -7.82 2.91 6.97
C LEU A 209 -7.33 4.22 6.32
N MET A 210 -6.40 4.11 5.38
CA MET A 210 -5.82 5.21 4.60
C MET A 210 -5.24 4.66 3.30
N GLU A 211 -4.73 5.52 2.41
CA GLU A 211 -4.11 5.06 1.16
C GLU A 211 -2.81 4.29 1.44
N SER A 212 -2.62 3.17 0.74
CA SER A 212 -1.41 2.33 0.85
C SER A 212 -0.14 3.13 0.56
N VAL A 213 -0.16 3.99 -0.48
CA VAL A 213 0.98 4.84 -0.84
C VAL A 213 1.39 5.75 0.32
N GLU A 214 0.43 6.41 0.98
CA GLU A 214 0.72 7.25 2.15
C GLU A 214 1.19 6.42 3.34
N ALA A 215 0.54 5.28 3.60
CA ALA A 215 0.91 4.39 4.70
C ALA A 215 2.31 3.79 4.55
N ILE A 216 2.78 3.53 3.33
CA ILE A 216 4.14 3.05 3.09
C ILE A 216 5.13 4.21 3.19
N ALA A 217 4.81 5.37 2.59
CA ALA A 217 5.69 6.54 2.62
C ALA A 217 5.94 7.07 4.04
N ASP A 218 4.92 7.03 4.91
CA ASP A 218 5.01 7.48 6.31
C ASP A 218 5.45 6.37 7.28
N GLY A 219 5.60 5.13 6.80
CA GLY A 219 6.12 3.98 7.55
C GLY A 219 5.15 3.08 8.36
N PRO A 220 3.84 3.34 8.54
CA PRO A 220 2.97 2.35 9.21
C PRO A 220 2.70 1.07 8.40
N ALA A 221 2.84 1.10 7.07
CA ALA A 221 2.70 -0.06 6.19
C ALA A 221 4.05 -0.46 5.57
N ARG A 222 4.17 -1.72 5.14
CA ARG A 222 5.29 -2.19 4.32
C ARG A 222 4.91 -2.15 2.84
N PRO A 223 5.89 -2.03 1.91
CA PRO A 223 5.66 -2.30 0.49
C PRO A 223 4.93 -3.64 0.29
N GLY A 224 4.09 -3.72 -0.73
CA GLY A 224 3.26 -4.91 -0.98
C GLY A 224 1.94 -4.95 -0.22
N GLN A 225 1.73 -4.04 0.74
CA GLN A 225 0.51 -4.01 1.55
C GLN A 225 -0.51 -3.01 1.00
N SER A 226 -1.53 -3.53 0.33
CA SER A 226 -2.75 -2.82 -0.05
C SER A 226 -3.98 -3.71 0.17
N CYS A 227 -5.18 -3.13 0.14
CA CYS A 227 -6.44 -3.86 0.21
C CYS A 227 -6.57 -4.82 -0.96
N GLY A 228 -6.21 -4.42 -2.19
CA GLY A 228 -6.18 -5.30 -3.35
C GLY A 228 -5.31 -6.55 -3.16
N ASN A 229 -4.27 -6.48 -2.32
CA ASN A 229 -3.40 -7.60 -1.99
C ASN A 229 -3.64 -8.17 -0.56
N CYS A 230 -4.83 -7.94 0.02
CA CYS A 230 -5.18 -8.38 1.38
C CYS A 230 -6.15 -9.57 1.36
N ALA A 231 -5.97 -10.53 2.27
CA ALA A 231 -6.88 -11.67 2.45
C ALA A 231 -8.31 -11.26 2.81
N GLU A 232 -8.48 -10.11 3.47
CA GLU A 232 -9.76 -9.64 3.98
C GLU A 232 -10.55 -8.79 3.00
N TYR A 233 -9.94 -8.42 1.88
CA TYR A 233 -10.57 -7.58 0.87
C TYR A 233 -11.62 -8.35 0.09
N VAL A 234 -12.71 -7.66 -0.24
CA VAL A 234 -13.75 -8.14 -1.17
C VAL A 234 -13.61 -7.26 -2.42
N PRO A 235 -13.16 -7.82 -3.55
CA PRO A 235 -12.99 -7.07 -4.80
C PRO A 235 -14.29 -6.45 -5.32
N ASP A 236 -14.17 -5.63 -6.38
CA ASP A 236 -15.33 -5.10 -7.09
C ASP A 236 -16.18 -6.25 -7.68
N GLU A 237 -17.43 -6.34 -7.22
CA GLU A 237 -18.39 -7.37 -7.59
C GLU A 237 -19.49 -6.85 -8.52
N ASN A 238 -19.54 -5.54 -8.76
CA ASN A 238 -20.66 -4.91 -9.48
C ASN A 238 -20.26 -3.91 -10.57
N GLY A 239 -18.97 -3.62 -10.72
CA GLY A 239 -18.40 -2.69 -11.69
C GLY A 239 -18.43 -1.22 -11.24
N ASP A 240 -18.59 -0.94 -9.94
CA ASP A 240 -18.60 0.42 -9.40
C ASP A 240 -17.22 0.90 -8.94
N THR A 241 -16.16 0.14 -9.23
CA THR A 241 -14.76 0.42 -8.89
C THR A 241 -14.45 0.44 -7.40
N TRP A 242 -15.43 0.17 -6.54
CA TRP A 242 -15.23 -0.01 -5.11
C TRP A 242 -15.15 -1.48 -4.76
N GLY A 243 -14.50 -1.76 -3.63
CA GLY A 243 -14.64 -3.02 -2.92
C GLY A 243 -15.26 -2.85 -1.54
N ALA A 244 -15.16 -3.93 -0.76
CA ALA A 244 -15.47 -3.95 0.66
C ALA A 244 -14.41 -4.78 1.40
N CYS A 245 -14.64 -5.06 2.68
CA CYS A 245 -13.75 -5.89 3.50
C CYS A 245 -14.58 -6.83 4.39
N ALA A 246 -14.14 -8.06 4.65
CA ALA A 246 -14.90 -8.94 5.54
C ALA A 246 -14.99 -8.40 6.99
N LYS A 247 -13.99 -7.61 7.43
CA LYS A 247 -13.82 -7.13 8.82
C LYS A 247 -14.08 -5.63 9.03
N VAL A 248 -14.17 -4.81 7.97
CA VAL A 248 -14.26 -3.33 8.07
C VAL A 248 -15.53 -2.79 7.41
N GLU A 249 -16.22 -1.85 8.06
CA GLU A 249 -17.44 -1.23 7.54
C GLU A 249 -17.19 -0.24 6.39
N GLY A 250 -18.27 0.13 5.68
CA GLY A 250 -18.18 1.06 4.56
C GLY A 250 -17.58 0.47 3.29
N TYR A 251 -17.39 1.36 2.31
CA TYR A 251 -16.67 1.09 1.06
C TYR A 251 -15.17 1.16 1.29
N VAL A 252 -14.42 0.30 0.61
CA VAL A 252 -12.95 0.20 0.71
C VAL A 252 -12.39 0.23 -0.72
N ALA A 253 -11.48 1.16 -0.99
CA ALA A 253 -10.81 1.22 -2.28
C ALA A 253 -9.72 0.14 -2.35
N VAL A 254 -9.37 -0.25 -3.56
CA VAL A 254 -8.38 -1.30 -3.81
C VAL A 254 -6.97 -0.85 -3.41
N GLU A 255 -6.65 0.45 -3.55
CA GLU A 255 -5.39 1.04 -3.09
C GLU A 255 -5.31 1.35 -1.59
N ASP A 256 -6.38 1.16 -0.81
CA ASP A 256 -6.36 1.46 0.63
C ASP A 256 -5.46 0.46 1.41
N TRP A 257 -5.17 0.76 2.67
CA TRP A 257 -4.48 -0.11 3.63
C TRP A 257 -5.00 0.15 5.04
N CYS A 258 -4.95 -0.85 5.92
CA CYS A 258 -5.23 -0.68 7.35
C CYS A 258 -4.37 -1.61 8.23
N VAL A 259 -4.31 -1.33 9.54
CA VAL A 259 -3.43 -2.05 10.48
C VAL A 259 -3.79 -3.52 10.74
N ILE A 260 -4.89 -4.00 10.15
CA ILE A 260 -5.32 -5.41 10.24
C ILE A 260 -5.12 -6.15 8.91
N TRP A 261 -4.30 -5.59 8.02
CA TRP A 261 -3.90 -6.23 6.78
C TRP A 261 -3.28 -7.61 7.06
N GLU A 262 -3.66 -8.60 6.24
CA GLU A 262 -3.22 -9.99 6.31
C GLU A 262 -2.94 -10.47 4.88
N SER A 263 -1.85 -11.22 4.67
CA SER A 263 -1.54 -11.80 3.35
C SER A 263 -2.40 -13.04 3.08
N LEU A 264 -2.51 -13.48 1.82
CA LEU A 264 -3.30 -14.65 1.45
C LEU A 264 -2.71 -15.99 1.96
N GLY A 265 -1.40 -16.03 2.24
CA GLY A 265 -0.68 -17.22 2.70
C GLY A 265 -0.69 -17.47 4.22
N ASP A 266 -1.04 -16.47 5.04
CA ASP A 266 -0.96 -16.56 6.50
C ASP A 266 -2.10 -17.40 7.15
N GLY A 267 -2.98 -17.98 6.34
CA GLY A 267 -4.27 -18.55 6.75
C GLY A 267 -4.34 -20.06 7.04
N THR A 268 -3.22 -20.79 7.14
CA THR A 268 -3.24 -22.26 7.41
C THR A 268 -2.46 -22.72 8.64
#